data_AF-A0A133NBF4-F1
#
_entry.id   AF-A0A133NBF4-F1
#
_cell.length_a   1.000
_cell.length_b   1.000
_cell.length_c   1.000
_cell.angle_alpha   90.00
_cell.angle_beta   90.00
_cell.angle_gamma   90.00
#
_symmetry.space_group_name_H-M   'P 1'
#
loop_
_entity.id
_entity.type
_entity.pdbx_description
1 polymer ?
#
loop_
_entity_poly.entity_id
_entity_poly.type
_entity_poly.pdbx_seq_one_letter_code
_entity_poly.pdbx_strand_id
1 'polypeptide(L)'
;GDVEKKVTRQITGVAAGTEDTDAVNVAQLKSLDTKVDKGATHYYSVNDIDDHVDNYKNDGAKGFYSTVAGPGSTIKQTNNQMFQGATSAILGSFNTIDAGDKEFDGVANSIVGVANTTKDANGSLIFGAGNKITNSYRGVDFTKLKGNGLNLSDSQSVAEALGKLVANSGGSVLAIGGANTADYATLSKVIGVGNTLKGSAQNESTLNMIDGFKNTGTNIKNTTIVGSENTVENGSSNILIGDKHKLKKVSNSVILGSTEQETETTVSDVVSIGHNAKVEKKGGIALGSSSVANREKGQAGFDISTNLASTKKSATWKATHSALSIGNGSTVTRQITGVAAGTEDTDAVNVAQLKSVLSHPFHVF
;
A
#
# COMPACT_ATOMS: atom_id res chain seq x y z
N GLY A 1 19.11 55.42 41.04
CA GLY A 1 19.65 54.66 42.19
C GLY A 1 21.16 54.58 42.07
N ASP A 2 21.80 53.70 42.83
CA ASP A 2 23.21 53.33 42.73
C ASP A 2 23.28 51.84 42.32
N VAL A 3 23.77 51.57 41.10
CA VAL A 3 23.76 50.23 40.47
C VAL A 3 24.76 49.30 41.14
N GLU A 4 25.93 49.81 41.54
CA GLU A 4 26.98 49.01 42.18
C GLU A 4 26.56 48.54 43.58
N LYS A 5 25.75 49.34 44.28
CA LYS A 5 25.20 48.99 45.60
C LYS A 5 23.83 48.31 45.54
N LYS A 6 23.30 48.00 44.34
CA LYS A 6 21.94 47.45 44.14
C LYS A 6 20.82 48.30 44.78
N VAL A 7 21.02 49.61 44.91
CA VAL A 7 20.01 50.55 45.44
C VAL A 7 19.19 51.11 44.28
N THR A 8 17.94 50.69 44.13
CA THR A 8 17.00 51.25 43.16
C THR A 8 16.19 52.39 43.78
N ARG A 9 15.64 53.29 42.94
CA ARG A 9 14.66 54.30 43.36
C ARG A 9 13.39 54.12 42.54
N GLN A 10 12.23 54.29 43.18
CA GLN A 10 10.94 54.30 42.49
C GLN A 10 10.62 55.71 42.01
N ILE A 11 10.04 55.82 40.81
CA ILE A 11 9.43 57.04 40.31
C ILE A 11 7.92 56.87 40.48
N THR A 12 7.28 57.77 41.23
CA THR A 12 5.85 57.69 41.57
C THR A 12 5.03 58.70 40.78
N GLY A 13 3.74 58.43 40.57
CA GLY A 13 2.81 59.36 39.89
C GLY A 13 2.90 59.37 38.37
N VAL A 14 3.53 58.37 37.77
CA VAL A 14 3.68 58.25 36.31
C VAL A 14 2.35 57.82 35.68
N ALA A 15 1.72 58.72 34.91
CA ALA A 15 0.54 58.40 34.10
C ALA A 15 0.88 57.37 33.00
N ALA A 16 -0.13 56.75 32.40
CA ALA A 16 0.11 55.85 31.27
C ALA A 16 0.64 56.66 30.08
N GLY A 17 1.73 56.18 29.47
CA GLY A 17 2.29 56.81 28.26
C GLY A 17 1.32 56.75 27.08
N THR A 18 1.34 57.78 26.25
CA THR A 18 0.52 57.94 25.03
C THR A 18 1.36 58.00 23.76
N GLU A 19 2.59 58.51 23.85
CA GLU A 19 3.57 58.53 22.76
C GLU A 19 4.58 57.38 22.91
N ASP A 20 5.19 56.94 21.81
CA ASP A 20 6.19 55.86 21.80
C ASP A 20 7.43 56.17 22.67
N THR A 21 7.66 57.45 22.97
CA THR A 21 8.78 57.96 23.80
C THR A 21 8.43 58.11 25.28
N ASP A 22 7.17 57.92 25.68
CA ASP A 22 6.74 58.05 27.07
C ASP A 22 7.20 56.87 27.95
N ALA A 23 7.37 57.12 29.24
CA ALA A 23 7.70 56.06 30.20
C ALA A 23 6.49 55.15 30.48
N VAL A 24 6.70 53.83 30.42
CA VAL A 24 5.68 52.82 30.74
C VAL A 24 5.52 52.67 32.26
N ASN A 25 4.29 52.72 32.77
CA ASN A 25 4.01 52.49 34.19
C ASN A 25 3.65 51.02 34.51
N VAL A 26 3.62 50.66 35.79
CA VAL A 26 3.36 49.28 36.26
C VAL A 26 1.97 48.76 35.84
N ALA A 27 0.97 49.65 35.70
CA ALA A 27 -0.37 49.24 35.27
C ALA A 27 -0.39 48.80 33.80
N GLN A 28 0.35 49.49 32.93
CA GLN A 28 0.52 49.09 31.53
C GLN A 28 1.25 47.74 31.42
N LEU A 29 2.29 47.49 32.23
CA LEU A 29 3.01 46.21 32.26
C LEU A 29 2.13 45.05 32.75
N LYS A 30 1.36 45.24 33.83
CA LYS A 30 0.41 44.20 34.33
C LYS A 30 -0.71 43.90 33.33
N SER A 31 -1.16 44.92 32.59
CA SER A 31 -2.12 44.75 31.51
C SER A 31 -1.54 43.91 30.37
N LEU A 32 -0.26 44.13 30.01
CA LEU A 32 0.46 43.30 29.04
C LEU A 32 0.64 41.87 29.54
N ASP A 33 1.07 41.67 30.77
CA ASP A 33 1.22 40.35 31.42
C ASP A 33 -0.07 39.53 31.31
N THR A 34 -1.20 40.15 31.66
CA THR A 34 -2.53 39.53 31.51
C THR A 34 -2.87 39.18 30.05
N LYS A 35 -2.43 39.99 29.07
CA LYS A 35 -2.64 39.72 27.64
C LYS A 35 -1.72 38.60 27.13
N VAL A 36 -0.48 38.54 27.60
CA VAL A 36 0.49 37.50 27.26
C VAL A 36 0.02 36.16 27.82
N ASP A 37 -0.42 36.12 29.08
CA ASP A 37 -0.97 34.92 29.72
C ASP A 37 -2.26 34.44 29.04
N LYS A 38 -3.18 35.36 28.71
CA LYS A 38 -4.40 35.02 27.96
C LYS A 38 -4.11 34.61 26.51
N GLY A 39 -3.01 35.07 25.95
CA GLY A 39 -2.55 34.74 24.60
C GLY A 39 -1.73 33.44 24.54
N ALA A 40 -1.39 32.85 25.69
CA ALA A 40 -0.66 31.59 25.74
C ALA A 40 -1.49 30.47 25.10
N THR A 41 -0.89 29.71 24.19
CA THR A 41 -1.51 28.53 23.60
C THR A 41 -1.58 27.41 24.65
N HIS A 42 -2.74 27.22 25.27
CA HIS A 42 -2.96 26.07 26.16
C HIS A 42 -3.01 24.76 25.37
N TYR A 43 -2.47 23.67 25.96
CA TYR A 43 -2.49 22.29 25.42
C TYR A 43 -1.65 22.02 24.16
N TYR A 44 -0.87 22.99 23.67
CA TYR A 44 0.11 22.77 22.60
C TYR A 44 1.53 22.83 23.17
N SER A 45 2.31 21.78 22.96
CA SER A 45 3.70 21.69 23.42
C SER A 45 4.56 20.96 22.40
N VAL A 46 5.72 21.53 22.09
CA VAL A 46 6.78 20.89 21.31
C VAL A 46 8.00 20.79 22.21
N ASN A 47 8.59 19.61 22.30
CA ASN A 47 9.83 19.38 23.03
C ASN A 47 10.91 19.00 22.02
N ASP A 48 11.81 19.94 21.75
CA ASP A 48 12.99 19.76 20.91
C ASP A 48 14.26 19.52 21.76
N ILE A 49 14.10 19.11 23.03
CA ILE A 49 15.18 18.76 23.96
C ILE A 49 16.24 19.85 24.17
N ASP A 50 15.88 21.13 23.98
CA ASP A 50 16.80 22.27 23.96
C ASP A 50 17.92 22.12 22.90
N ASP A 51 17.70 21.26 21.89
CA ASP A 51 18.58 21.04 20.73
C ASP A 51 17.81 21.40 19.44
N HIS A 52 17.99 22.64 19.01
CA HIS A 52 17.22 23.19 17.91
C HIS A 52 17.54 22.50 16.58
N VAL A 53 16.54 21.85 16.01
CA VAL A 53 16.56 21.23 14.68
C VAL A 53 15.74 22.04 13.66
N ASP A 54 15.64 21.57 12.42
CA ASP A 54 14.80 22.18 11.39
C ASP A 54 13.37 22.48 11.91
N ASN A 55 12.74 23.53 11.37
CA ASN A 55 11.43 24.03 11.79
C ASN A 55 11.36 24.60 13.22
N TYR A 56 12.50 24.85 13.89
CA TYR A 56 12.54 25.59 15.16
C TYR A 56 11.87 26.97 15.06
N LYS A 57 12.02 27.65 13.92
CA LYS A 57 11.38 28.96 13.64
C LYS A 57 9.94 28.85 13.15
N ASN A 58 9.35 27.65 13.12
CA ASN A 58 8.08 27.35 12.46
C ASN A 58 8.05 27.71 10.95
N ASP A 59 9.19 27.60 10.28
CA ASP A 59 9.41 27.93 8.85
C ASP A 59 9.51 26.68 7.94
N GLY A 60 9.17 25.50 8.47
CA GLY A 60 9.17 24.24 7.72
C GLY A 60 8.04 24.15 6.69
N ALA A 61 6.96 24.92 6.87
CA ALA A 61 5.82 25.02 5.95
C ALA A 61 6.14 25.96 4.78
N LYS A 62 6.82 25.43 3.76
CA LYS A 62 7.26 26.21 2.58
C LYS A 62 6.29 26.17 1.40
N GLY A 63 5.37 25.20 1.38
CA GLY A 63 4.36 25.06 0.35
C GLY A 63 3.14 25.96 0.57
N PHE A 64 2.48 26.37 -0.51
CA PHE A 64 1.25 27.16 -0.47
C PHE A 64 0.15 26.44 0.32
N TYR A 65 -0.45 27.08 1.34
CA TYR A 65 -1.43 26.47 2.26
C TYR A 65 -0.95 25.16 2.91
N SER A 66 0.35 24.97 3.09
CA SER A 66 0.89 23.80 3.80
C SER A 66 0.89 23.99 5.32
N THR A 67 1.01 22.89 6.05
CA THR A 67 1.17 22.87 7.52
C THR A 67 2.31 21.94 7.89
N VAL A 68 3.21 22.39 8.77
CA VAL A 68 4.29 21.56 9.31
C VAL A 68 4.38 21.78 10.81
N ALA A 69 4.05 20.75 11.58
CA ALA A 69 4.09 20.77 13.04
C ALA A 69 5.00 19.65 13.56
N GLY A 70 6.04 20.04 14.30
CA GLY A 70 6.99 19.14 14.95
C GLY A 70 8.45 19.40 14.57
N PRO A 71 9.40 18.99 15.43
CA PRO A 71 10.82 19.29 15.29
C PRO A 71 11.46 18.47 14.15
N GLY A 72 12.37 19.08 13.40
CA GLY A 72 13.12 18.44 12.33
C GLY A 72 12.32 18.18 11.05
N SER A 73 11.06 18.61 11.02
CA SER A 73 10.15 18.37 9.90
C SER A 73 10.18 19.53 8.90
N THR A 74 10.19 19.26 7.60
CA THR A 74 10.21 20.33 6.58
C THR A 74 9.59 19.89 5.27
N ILE A 75 9.02 20.84 4.54
CA ILE A 75 8.85 20.75 3.10
C ILE A 75 10.09 21.34 2.46
N LYS A 76 10.73 20.63 1.54
CA LYS A 76 11.88 21.12 0.75
C LYS A 76 11.38 21.46 -0.64
N GLN A 77 11.74 22.64 -1.13
CA GLN A 77 11.46 23.09 -2.49
C GLN A 77 12.81 23.27 -3.19
N THR A 78 12.96 22.76 -4.42
CA THR A 78 14.26 22.84 -5.13
C THR A 78 14.38 24.11 -5.97
N ASN A 79 13.30 24.54 -6.60
CA ASN A 79 13.27 25.68 -7.53
C ASN A 79 12.12 26.66 -7.26
N ASN A 80 11.52 26.57 -6.07
CA ASN A 80 10.48 27.47 -5.55
C ASN A 80 9.31 27.66 -6.53
N GLN A 81 8.90 26.59 -7.23
CA GLN A 81 7.70 26.65 -8.06
C GLN A 81 6.48 26.87 -7.18
N MET A 82 5.49 27.61 -7.70
CA MET A 82 4.35 28.09 -6.92
C MET A 82 3.62 26.99 -6.14
N PHE A 83 3.51 25.79 -6.72
CA PHE A 83 2.69 24.71 -6.16
C PHE A 83 3.50 23.60 -5.47
N GLN A 84 4.82 23.74 -5.34
CA GLN A 84 5.63 22.73 -4.65
C GLN A 84 5.24 22.61 -3.18
N GLY A 85 4.85 21.40 -2.77
CA GLY A 85 4.37 21.11 -1.43
C GLY A 85 3.02 21.78 -1.10
N ALA A 86 2.28 22.27 -2.09
CA ALA A 86 1.02 22.96 -1.82
C ALA A 86 0.01 22.02 -1.14
N THR A 87 -0.76 22.59 -0.21
CA THR A 87 -1.80 21.91 0.58
C THR A 87 -1.32 20.65 1.29
N SER A 88 -0.02 20.52 1.52
CA SER A 88 0.55 19.35 2.21
C SER A 88 0.55 19.56 3.72
N ALA A 89 0.57 18.46 4.46
CA ALA A 89 0.52 18.48 5.92
C ALA A 89 1.55 17.51 6.51
N ILE A 90 2.30 17.99 7.49
CA ILE A 90 3.22 17.19 8.30
C ILE A 90 2.87 17.38 9.77
N LEU A 91 2.69 16.26 10.48
CA LEU A 91 2.54 16.20 11.93
C LEU A 91 3.53 15.18 12.52
N GLY A 92 4.42 15.64 13.39
CA GLY A 92 5.42 14.82 14.07
C GLY A 92 6.84 15.21 13.67
N SER A 93 7.80 14.34 13.97
CA SER A 93 9.22 14.72 13.98
C SER A 93 10.01 14.16 12.80
N PHE A 94 10.98 14.91 12.31
CA PHE A 94 11.93 14.46 11.26
C PHE A 94 11.28 14.02 9.95
N ASN A 95 10.08 14.48 9.65
CA ASN A 95 9.39 14.13 8.42
C ASN A 95 9.78 15.09 7.30
N THR A 96 9.97 14.57 6.09
CA THR A 96 10.33 15.41 4.93
C THR A 96 9.38 15.18 3.77
N ILE A 97 8.86 16.28 3.22
CA ILE A 97 8.31 16.30 1.87
C ILE A 97 9.35 16.96 0.98
N ASP A 98 10.07 16.16 0.19
CA ASP A 98 11.04 16.64 -0.79
C ASP A 98 10.31 16.90 -2.12
N ALA A 99 9.83 18.13 -2.29
CA ALA A 99 9.03 18.55 -3.44
C ALA A 99 9.89 18.89 -4.67
N GLY A 100 10.91 18.06 -4.95
CA GLY A 100 11.62 17.91 -6.23
C GLY A 100 11.75 19.14 -7.12
N ASP A 101 11.70 18.95 -8.44
CA ASP A 101 11.89 19.99 -9.45
C ASP A 101 10.61 20.30 -10.26
N LYS A 102 9.57 19.49 -10.09
CA LYS A 102 8.30 19.60 -10.83
C LYS A 102 7.39 20.63 -10.17
N GLU A 103 6.64 21.36 -10.98
CA GLU A 103 5.74 22.44 -10.54
C GLU A 103 4.78 22.02 -9.41
N PHE A 104 4.24 20.81 -9.51
CA PHE A 104 3.24 20.27 -8.58
C PHE A 104 3.78 19.17 -7.68
N ASP A 105 5.09 19.04 -7.49
CA ASP A 105 5.62 17.98 -6.61
C ASP A 105 5.27 18.24 -5.14
N GLY A 106 5.10 17.19 -4.34
CA GLY A 106 4.73 17.27 -2.93
C GLY A 106 3.30 17.72 -2.66
N VAL A 107 2.48 17.95 -3.69
CA VAL A 107 1.11 18.47 -3.54
C VAL A 107 0.24 17.46 -2.79
N ALA A 108 -0.48 17.95 -1.79
CA ALA A 108 -1.43 17.17 -0.99
C ALA A 108 -0.85 15.93 -0.31
N ASN A 109 0.47 15.87 -0.11
CA ASN A 109 1.06 14.83 0.74
C ASN A 109 0.70 15.08 2.20
N SER A 110 0.35 14.03 2.92
CA SER A 110 0.00 14.08 4.35
C SER A 110 0.84 13.05 5.10
N ILE A 111 1.63 13.52 6.07
CA ILE A 111 2.54 12.69 6.85
C ILE A 111 2.23 12.86 8.33
N VAL A 112 2.04 11.75 9.03
CA VAL A 112 1.93 11.70 10.49
C VAL A 112 2.90 10.66 11.06
N GLY A 113 3.74 11.08 12.00
CA GLY A 113 4.64 10.19 12.74
C GLY A 113 6.09 10.65 12.72
N VAL A 114 7.04 9.74 12.48
CA VAL A 114 8.47 10.01 12.64
C VAL A 114 9.30 9.56 11.45
N ALA A 115 10.25 10.41 11.02
CA ALA A 115 11.27 10.05 10.04
C ALA A 115 10.72 9.50 8.70
N ASN A 116 9.54 9.96 8.28
CA ASN A 116 8.99 9.58 6.98
C ASN A 116 9.44 10.52 5.88
N THR A 117 9.51 10.03 4.65
CA THR A 117 9.91 10.86 3.51
C THR A 117 9.05 10.59 2.28
N THR A 118 8.60 11.67 1.65
CA THR A 118 8.11 11.64 0.27
C THR A 118 9.10 12.37 -0.63
N LYS A 119 9.35 11.88 -1.85
CA LYS A 119 10.11 12.60 -2.87
C LYS A 119 9.54 12.32 -4.25
N ASP A 120 9.35 13.33 -5.11
CA ASP A 120 8.75 13.12 -6.43
C ASP A 120 7.40 12.39 -6.29
N ALA A 121 6.53 12.88 -5.41
CA ALA A 121 5.30 12.21 -5.03
C ALA A 121 4.16 13.17 -4.67
N ASN A 122 2.94 12.83 -5.09
CA ASN A 122 1.72 13.61 -4.86
C ASN A 122 0.59 12.79 -4.26
N GLY A 123 -0.24 13.42 -3.42
CA GLY A 123 -1.39 12.77 -2.77
C GLY A 123 -1.02 11.58 -1.89
N SER A 124 0.23 11.51 -1.42
CA SER A 124 0.72 10.42 -0.59
C SER A 124 0.22 10.57 0.83
N LEU A 125 -0.17 9.45 1.45
CA LEU A 125 -0.61 9.42 2.84
C LEU A 125 0.31 8.50 3.63
N ILE A 126 0.99 9.03 4.64
CA ILE A 126 1.90 8.26 5.49
C ILE A 126 1.47 8.37 6.96
N PHE A 127 1.34 7.22 7.62
CA PHE A 127 1.19 7.11 9.07
C PHE A 127 2.20 6.13 9.66
N GLY A 128 3.08 6.59 10.53
CA GLY A 128 4.00 5.74 11.28
C GLY A 128 5.45 6.19 11.20
N ALA A 129 6.39 5.24 11.07
CA ALA A 129 7.81 5.50 11.25
C ALA A 129 8.67 5.01 10.07
N GLY A 130 9.56 5.86 9.56
CA GLY A 130 10.58 5.44 8.60
C GLY A 130 10.03 4.99 7.25
N ASN A 131 8.83 5.41 6.86
CA ASN A 131 8.26 5.07 5.56
C ASN A 131 8.80 5.99 4.48
N LYS A 132 9.01 5.46 3.28
CA LYS A 132 9.51 6.18 2.12
C LYS A 132 8.59 5.97 0.92
N ILE A 133 8.09 7.07 0.35
CA ILE A 133 7.32 7.05 -0.90
C ILE A 133 8.07 7.92 -1.93
N THR A 134 8.57 7.31 -3.00
CA THR A 134 9.35 8.02 -4.02
C THR A 134 8.88 7.76 -5.43
N ASN A 135 9.08 8.74 -6.33
CA ASN A 135 8.70 8.63 -7.74
C ASN A 135 7.22 8.22 -7.94
N SER A 136 6.36 8.53 -6.97
CA SER A 136 4.92 8.28 -6.95
C SER A 136 4.19 9.56 -7.35
N TYR A 137 4.52 10.08 -8.52
CA TYR A 137 4.02 11.36 -9.03
C TYR A 137 3.09 11.14 -10.22
N ARG A 138 1.89 11.71 -10.13
CA ARG A 138 1.02 11.96 -11.29
C ARG A 138 0.69 13.44 -11.30
N GLY A 139 0.87 14.07 -12.45
CA GLY A 139 0.69 15.51 -12.61
C GLY A 139 -0.71 15.98 -12.23
N VAL A 140 -0.80 17.23 -11.79
CA VAL A 140 -2.06 17.88 -11.45
C VAL A 140 -2.44 18.84 -12.57
N ASP A 141 -3.64 18.67 -13.13
CA ASP A 141 -4.15 19.53 -14.20
C ASP A 141 -5.11 20.58 -13.64
N PHE A 142 -4.56 21.73 -13.23
CA PHE A 142 -5.34 22.84 -12.69
C PHE A 142 -6.21 23.57 -13.74
N THR A 143 -5.99 23.35 -15.04
CA THR A 143 -6.83 23.98 -16.08
C THR A 143 -8.28 23.49 -16.00
N LYS A 144 -8.46 22.23 -15.62
CA LYS A 144 -9.77 21.60 -15.38
C LYS A 144 -10.52 22.15 -14.15
N LEU A 145 -9.85 22.84 -13.21
CA LEU A 145 -10.52 23.56 -12.11
C LEU A 145 -11.16 24.87 -12.59
N LYS A 146 -10.43 25.63 -13.40
CA LYS A 146 -10.85 26.97 -13.83
C LYS A 146 -12.05 26.94 -14.78
N GLY A 147 -12.19 25.89 -15.60
CA GLY A 147 -13.30 25.74 -16.54
C GLY A 147 -14.67 25.46 -15.90
N ASN A 148 -14.71 25.05 -14.62
CA ASN A 148 -15.94 24.62 -13.94
C ASN A 148 -16.58 25.70 -13.05
N GLY A 149 -16.08 26.93 -13.03
CA GLY A 149 -16.67 27.99 -12.18
C GLY A 149 -16.62 27.62 -10.70
N LEU A 150 -15.42 27.27 -10.19
CA LEU A 150 -15.22 26.83 -8.81
C LEU A 150 -15.71 27.88 -7.81
N ASN A 151 -16.82 27.61 -7.11
CA ASN A 151 -17.33 28.50 -6.08
C ASN A 151 -16.69 28.16 -4.73
N LEU A 152 -15.64 28.91 -4.36
CA LEU A 152 -14.92 28.71 -3.09
C LEU A 152 -15.76 28.95 -1.82
N SER A 153 -16.92 29.60 -1.95
CA SER A 153 -17.85 29.80 -0.83
C SER A 153 -18.79 28.60 -0.59
N ASP A 154 -18.86 27.67 -1.53
CA ASP A 154 -19.62 26.45 -1.43
C ASP A 154 -18.67 25.25 -1.27
N SER A 155 -18.55 24.75 -0.05
CA SER A 155 -17.68 23.62 0.26
C SER A 155 -18.00 22.35 -0.53
N GLN A 156 -19.26 22.16 -0.93
CA GLN A 156 -19.66 20.97 -1.69
C GLN A 156 -19.21 21.10 -3.16
N SER A 157 -19.38 22.26 -3.77
CA SER A 157 -18.87 22.57 -5.11
C SER A 157 -17.36 22.34 -5.21
N VAL A 158 -16.61 22.84 -4.21
CA VAL A 158 -15.15 22.64 -4.13
C VAL A 158 -14.80 21.17 -4.00
N ALA A 159 -15.48 20.43 -3.10
CA ALA A 159 -15.23 19.01 -2.88
C ALA A 159 -15.48 18.18 -4.14
N GLU A 160 -16.58 18.41 -4.85
CA GLU A 160 -16.93 17.69 -6.07
C GLU A 160 -15.95 17.96 -7.22
N ALA A 161 -15.55 19.23 -7.40
CA ALA A 161 -14.59 19.60 -8.43
C ALA A 161 -13.20 19.02 -8.14
N LEU A 162 -12.75 19.10 -6.88
CA LEU A 162 -11.47 18.51 -6.46
C LEU A 162 -11.49 16.98 -6.60
N GLY A 163 -12.57 16.32 -6.18
CA GLY A 163 -12.73 14.87 -6.29
C GLY A 163 -12.58 14.35 -7.72
N LYS A 164 -13.14 15.05 -8.72
CA LYS A 164 -12.99 14.70 -10.14
C LYS A 164 -11.55 14.79 -10.65
N LEU A 165 -10.75 15.71 -10.09
CA LEU A 165 -9.35 15.88 -10.48
C LEU A 165 -8.47 14.83 -9.84
N VAL A 166 -8.65 14.60 -8.53
CA VAL A 166 -7.88 13.62 -7.76
C VAL A 166 -8.06 12.21 -8.33
N ALA A 167 -9.23 11.88 -8.91
CA ALA A 167 -9.42 10.61 -9.62
C ALA A 167 -8.38 10.38 -10.74
N ASN A 168 -7.88 11.47 -11.36
CA ASN A 168 -6.97 11.43 -12.51
C ASN A 168 -5.59 12.07 -12.23
N SER A 169 -5.31 12.48 -10.99
CA SER A 169 -4.05 13.10 -10.56
C SER A 169 -3.55 12.49 -9.24
N GLY A 170 -2.34 12.88 -8.80
CA GLY A 170 -1.74 12.37 -7.57
C GLY A 170 -1.25 10.93 -7.72
N GLY A 171 -0.03 10.62 -7.28
CA GLY A 171 0.41 9.23 -7.27
C GLY A 171 -0.41 8.38 -6.30
N SER A 172 -0.95 8.98 -5.24
CA SER A 172 -1.93 8.40 -4.33
C SER A 172 -1.49 7.04 -3.78
N VAL A 173 -0.44 7.08 -2.98
CA VAL A 173 0.08 5.92 -2.26
C VAL A 173 -0.17 6.06 -0.77
N LEU A 174 -0.77 5.04 -0.16
CA LEU A 174 -0.93 4.93 1.28
C LEU A 174 0.19 4.06 1.87
N ALA A 175 0.93 4.59 2.84
CA ALA A 175 1.88 3.82 3.65
C ALA A 175 1.53 3.91 5.14
N ILE A 176 1.25 2.78 5.78
CA ILE A 176 0.97 2.74 7.22
C ILE A 176 1.90 1.72 7.90
N GLY A 177 2.50 2.13 9.02
CA GLY A 177 3.35 1.28 9.85
C GLY A 177 4.81 1.70 9.78
N GLY A 178 5.72 0.72 9.68
CA GLY A 178 7.15 0.92 9.87
C GLY A 178 7.99 0.50 8.67
N ALA A 179 8.95 1.32 8.26
CA ALA A 179 9.96 0.95 7.26
C ALA A 179 9.38 0.45 5.92
N ASN A 180 8.19 0.93 5.52
CA ASN A 180 7.63 0.58 4.22
C ASN A 180 8.27 1.45 3.12
N THR A 181 8.52 0.85 1.97
CA THR A 181 9.04 1.54 0.78
C THR A 181 8.06 1.41 -0.37
N ALA A 182 7.64 2.53 -0.94
CA ALA A 182 6.98 2.58 -2.23
C ALA A 182 7.84 3.42 -3.18
N ASP A 183 8.17 2.90 -4.36
CA ASP A 183 9.00 3.59 -5.34
C ASP A 183 8.47 3.34 -6.75
N TYR A 184 8.19 4.37 -7.55
CA TYR A 184 7.47 4.22 -8.83
C TYR A 184 6.16 3.43 -8.65
N ALA A 185 5.44 3.73 -7.57
CA ALA A 185 4.16 3.11 -7.24
C ALA A 185 3.03 4.14 -7.34
N THR A 186 1.88 3.73 -7.86
CA THR A 186 0.71 4.61 -7.97
C THR A 186 -0.57 3.89 -7.57
N LEU A 187 -1.57 4.62 -7.06
CA LEU A 187 -2.89 4.11 -6.70
C LEU A 187 -2.83 2.84 -5.85
N SER A 188 -1.92 2.80 -4.87
CA SER A 188 -1.55 1.58 -4.15
C SER A 188 -1.52 1.80 -2.64
N LYS A 189 -1.63 0.72 -1.87
CA LYS A 189 -1.45 0.75 -0.42
C LYS A 189 -0.39 -0.26 0.04
N VAL A 190 0.41 0.15 1.01
CA VAL A 190 1.48 -0.63 1.64
C VAL A 190 1.34 -0.49 3.15
N ILE A 191 0.89 -1.53 3.82
CA ILE A 191 0.54 -1.51 5.25
C ILE A 191 1.34 -2.58 5.99
N GLY A 192 1.83 -2.26 7.19
CA GLY A 192 2.57 -3.16 8.06
C GLY A 192 4.03 -2.75 8.19
N VAL A 193 4.95 -3.73 8.20
CA VAL A 193 6.37 -3.46 8.49
C VAL A 193 7.30 -4.04 7.44
N GLY A 194 8.21 -3.20 6.94
CA GLY A 194 9.28 -3.61 6.03
C GLY A 194 8.79 -4.05 4.65
N ASN A 195 7.57 -3.68 4.25
CA ASN A 195 7.05 -4.03 2.94
C ASN A 195 7.63 -3.11 1.86
N THR A 196 7.78 -3.65 0.66
CA THR A 196 8.36 -2.96 -0.49
C THR A 196 7.45 -3.08 -1.70
N LEU A 197 7.07 -1.95 -2.30
CA LEU A 197 6.38 -1.89 -3.59
C LEU A 197 7.20 -1.04 -4.55
N LYS A 198 7.82 -1.67 -5.56
CA LYS A 198 8.69 -0.99 -6.51
C LYS A 198 8.19 -1.14 -7.94
N GLY A 199 8.31 -0.10 -8.74
CA GLY A 199 8.16 -0.13 -10.19
C GLY A 199 9.41 0.39 -10.87
N SER A 200 9.24 0.85 -12.10
CA SER A 200 10.21 1.68 -12.81
C SER A 200 9.50 2.80 -13.57
N ALA A 201 10.25 3.78 -14.07
CA ALA A 201 9.70 4.87 -14.87
C ALA A 201 8.88 4.39 -16.09
N GLN A 202 9.19 3.23 -16.65
CA GLN A 202 8.48 2.64 -17.80
C GLN A 202 7.45 1.58 -17.38
N ASN A 203 7.49 1.11 -16.13
CA ASN A 203 6.60 0.08 -15.63
C ASN A 203 6.30 0.30 -14.15
N GLU A 204 5.49 1.31 -13.87
CA GLU A 204 5.02 1.60 -12.53
C GLU A 204 4.28 0.40 -11.94
N SER A 205 4.44 0.23 -10.62
CA SER A 205 3.61 -0.69 -9.85
C SER A 205 2.31 0.00 -9.46
N THR A 206 1.19 -0.38 -10.09
CA THR A 206 -0.09 0.34 -9.93
C THR A 206 -1.24 -0.54 -9.45
N LEU A 207 -2.17 0.03 -8.69
CA LEU A 207 -3.38 -0.66 -8.19
C LEU A 207 -3.06 -1.87 -7.31
N ASN A 208 -2.05 -1.78 -6.44
CA ASN A 208 -1.62 -2.89 -5.60
C ASN A 208 -2.02 -2.70 -4.13
N MET A 209 -2.26 -3.82 -3.45
CA MET A 209 -2.40 -3.90 -2.01
C MET A 209 -1.29 -4.80 -1.47
N ILE A 210 -0.44 -4.26 -0.60
CA ILE A 210 0.52 -5.03 0.17
C ILE A 210 0.24 -4.83 1.65
N ASP A 211 0.05 -5.92 2.39
CA ASP A 211 -0.27 -5.91 3.82
C ASP A 211 0.52 -6.99 4.57
N GLY A 212 1.12 -6.64 5.71
CA GLY A 212 1.80 -7.57 6.62
C GLY A 212 3.29 -7.26 6.79
N PHE A 213 4.14 -8.28 6.68
CA PHE A 213 5.56 -8.16 7.05
C PHE A 213 6.51 -8.59 5.92
N LYS A 214 7.45 -7.72 5.54
CA LYS A 214 8.50 -8.02 4.56
C LYS A 214 7.99 -8.56 3.21
N ASN A 215 6.80 -8.17 2.79
CA ASN A 215 6.32 -8.50 1.45
C ASN A 215 6.97 -7.58 0.42
N THR A 216 7.28 -8.12 -0.75
CA THR A 216 7.90 -7.40 -1.87
C THR A 216 7.09 -7.55 -3.14
N GLY A 217 6.64 -6.44 -3.70
CA GLY A 217 6.08 -6.36 -5.05
C GLY A 217 7.00 -5.55 -5.96
N THR A 218 7.39 -6.10 -7.11
CA THR A 218 8.22 -5.40 -8.11
C THR A 218 7.58 -5.48 -9.48
N ASN A 219 7.32 -4.33 -10.11
CA ASN A 219 6.69 -4.20 -11.42
C ASN A 219 5.35 -4.95 -11.51
N ILE A 220 4.50 -4.79 -10.49
CA ILE A 220 3.23 -5.50 -10.35
C ILE A 220 2.03 -4.61 -10.57
N LYS A 221 0.94 -5.18 -11.09
CA LYS A 221 -0.32 -4.45 -11.32
C LYS A 221 -1.50 -5.23 -10.76
N ASN A 222 -2.47 -4.54 -10.18
CA ASN A 222 -3.72 -5.16 -9.71
C ASN A 222 -3.48 -6.38 -8.80
N THR A 223 -2.43 -6.33 -7.96
CA THR A 223 -2.00 -7.49 -7.17
C THR A 223 -2.24 -7.24 -5.69
N THR A 224 -2.81 -8.24 -5.02
CA THR A 224 -3.00 -8.28 -3.57
C THR A 224 -2.00 -9.24 -2.96
N ILE A 225 -1.20 -8.76 -2.00
CA ILE A 225 -0.23 -9.54 -1.23
C ILE A 225 -0.54 -9.32 0.25
N VAL A 226 -0.85 -10.40 0.97
CA VAL A 226 -1.15 -10.38 2.41
C VAL A 226 -0.37 -11.48 3.11
N GLY A 227 0.24 -11.17 4.25
CA GLY A 227 0.95 -12.13 5.09
C GLY A 227 2.42 -11.75 5.22
N SER A 228 3.34 -12.72 5.12
CA SER A 228 4.75 -12.45 5.37
C SER A 228 5.72 -13.04 4.35
N GLU A 229 6.78 -12.29 4.07
CA GLU A 229 7.91 -12.74 3.25
C GLU A 229 7.51 -13.22 1.84
N ASN A 230 6.42 -12.68 1.29
CA ASN A 230 6.01 -12.97 -0.08
C ASN A 230 6.70 -12.05 -1.06
N THR A 231 7.03 -12.57 -2.24
CA THR A 231 7.62 -11.82 -3.35
C THR A 231 6.80 -12.00 -4.62
N VAL A 232 6.42 -10.91 -5.29
CA VAL A 232 5.81 -10.94 -6.63
C VAL A 232 6.59 -10.03 -7.57
N GLU A 233 7.06 -10.60 -8.68
CA GLU A 233 7.88 -9.91 -9.68
C GLU A 233 7.25 -9.99 -11.07
N ASN A 234 7.07 -8.83 -11.71
CA ASN A 234 6.63 -8.71 -13.10
C ASN A 234 5.30 -9.44 -13.38
N GLY A 235 4.36 -9.38 -12.43
CA GLY A 235 3.09 -10.09 -12.47
C GLY A 235 1.88 -9.17 -12.39
N SER A 236 0.70 -9.69 -12.73
CA SER A 236 -0.53 -8.89 -12.68
C SER A 236 -1.75 -9.69 -12.25
N SER A 237 -2.72 -9.01 -11.62
CA SER A 237 -4.01 -9.64 -11.29
C SER A 237 -3.88 -10.87 -10.40
N ASN A 238 -2.94 -10.86 -9.45
CA ASN A 238 -2.72 -11.97 -8.52
C ASN A 238 -3.34 -11.68 -7.15
N ILE A 239 -3.84 -12.73 -6.50
CA ILE A 239 -4.21 -12.74 -5.08
C ILE A 239 -3.26 -13.72 -4.39
N LEU A 240 -2.42 -13.19 -3.52
CA LEU A 240 -1.46 -13.95 -2.74
C LEU A 240 -1.69 -13.68 -1.26
N ILE A 241 -2.09 -14.72 -0.52
CA ILE A 241 -2.37 -14.65 0.91
C ILE A 241 -1.67 -15.80 1.62
N GLY A 242 -0.77 -15.47 2.54
CA GLY A 242 -0.01 -16.45 3.31
C GLY A 242 1.45 -16.06 3.37
N ASP A 243 2.36 -17.05 3.37
CA ASP A 243 3.77 -16.78 3.70
C ASP A 243 4.72 -17.48 2.74
N LYS A 244 5.84 -16.80 2.45
CA LYS A 244 7.01 -17.34 1.73
C LYS A 244 6.72 -17.83 0.31
N HIS A 245 5.79 -17.19 -0.40
CA HIS A 245 5.61 -17.45 -1.83
C HIS A 245 6.45 -16.51 -2.68
N LYS A 246 6.95 -17.01 -3.80
CA LYS A 246 7.61 -16.20 -4.83
C LYS A 246 6.94 -16.40 -6.18
N LEU A 247 6.38 -15.34 -6.75
CA LEU A 247 5.71 -15.37 -8.03
C LEU A 247 6.55 -14.58 -9.04
N LYS A 248 7.01 -15.23 -10.10
CA LYS A 248 7.84 -14.59 -11.14
C LYS A 248 7.16 -14.68 -12.49
N LYS A 249 6.79 -13.53 -13.06
CA LYS A 249 6.05 -13.41 -14.33
C LYS A 249 4.73 -14.19 -14.32
N VAL A 250 4.09 -14.24 -13.16
CA VAL A 250 2.80 -14.91 -12.93
C VAL A 250 1.69 -13.88 -13.00
N SER A 251 0.59 -14.22 -13.67
CA SER A 251 -0.62 -13.40 -13.70
C SER A 251 -1.88 -14.25 -13.46
N ASN A 252 -2.97 -13.56 -13.11
CA ASN A 252 -4.32 -14.14 -12.96
C ASN A 252 -4.38 -15.32 -11.99
N SER A 253 -3.58 -15.29 -10.93
CA SER A 253 -3.39 -16.44 -10.05
C SER A 253 -3.90 -16.20 -8.63
N VAL A 254 -4.38 -17.26 -7.99
CA VAL A 254 -4.87 -17.27 -6.61
C VAL A 254 -4.02 -18.25 -5.81
N ILE A 255 -3.28 -17.75 -4.82
CA ILE A 255 -2.41 -18.54 -3.96
C ILE A 255 -2.73 -18.23 -2.50
N LEU A 256 -3.24 -19.23 -1.78
CA LEU A 256 -3.66 -19.13 -0.38
C LEU A 256 -2.97 -20.23 0.45
N GLY A 257 -2.16 -19.84 1.41
CA GLY A 257 -1.48 -20.77 2.34
C GLY A 257 -0.04 -20.38 2.59
N SER A 258 0.62 -21.07 3.51
CA SER A 258 2.04 -20.83 3.85
C SER A 258 2.93 -21.96 3.33
N THR A 259 4.22 -21.69 3.22
CA THR A 259 5.21 -22.72 2.92
C THR A 259 6.32 -22.74 3.98
N GLU A 260 6.94 -23.89 4.21
CA GLU A 260 8.06 -23.97 5.16
C GLU A 260 9.27 -23.18 4.65
N GLN A 261 9.51 -23.26 3.34
CA GLN A 261 10.57 -22.60 2.59
C GLN A 261 10.00 -21.81 1.42
N GLU A 262 10.76 -20.82 0.91
CA GLU A 262 10.34 -20.04 -0.26
C GLU A 262 9.93 -20.96 -1.42
N THR A 263 8.70 -20.83 -1.89
CA THR A 263 8.17 -21.64 -3.01
C THR A 263 7.94 -20.76 -4.22
N GLU A 264 8.68 -21.04 -5.30
CA GLU A 264 8.56 -20.29 -6.56
C GLU A 264 7.45 -20.85 -7.46
N THR A 265 6.58 -19.95 -7.94
CA THR A 265 5.60 -20.18 -8.99
C THR A 265 5.98 -19.33 -10.21
N THR A 266 6.07 -19.97 -11.38
CA THR A 266 6.48 -19.33 -12.65
C THR A 266 5.46 -19.49 -13.77
N VAL A 267 4.30 -20.07 -13.47
CA VAL A 267 3.20 -20.29 -14.42
C VAL A 267 1.97 -19.51 -13.97
N SER A 268 1.24 -18.96 -14.95
CA SER A 268 0.03 -18.16 -14.72
C SER A 268 -1.24 -19.01 -14.63
N ASP A 269 -2.34 -18.33 -14.32
CA ASP A 269 -3.69 -18.90 -14.25
C ASP A 269 -3.78 -20.05 -13.22
N VAL A 270 -3.03 -19.95 -12.11
CA VAL A 270 -2.99 -21.02 -11.09
C VAL A 270 -3.97 -20.78 -9.96
N VAL A 271 -4.44 -21.88 -9.37
CA VAL A 271 -5.11 -21.88 -8.07
C VAL A 271 -4.36 -22.83 -7.14
N SER A 272 -3.69 -22.29 -6.13
CA SER A 272 -2.99 -23.07 -5.10
C SER A 272 -3.56 -22.73 -3.73
N ILE A 273 -4.17 -23.72 -3.06
CA ILE A 273 -4.79 -23.51 -1.74
C ILE A 273 -4.32 -24.60 -0.79
N GLY A 274 -3.44 -24.25 0.15
CA GLY A 274 -2.95 -25.16 1.19
C GLY A 274 -1.49 -24.92 1.58
N HIS A 275 -1.11 -25.48 2.73
CA HIS A 275 0.27 -25.45 3.19
C HIS A 275 1.17 -26.30 2.28
N ASN A 276 2.28 -25.75 1.77
CA ASN A 276 3.16 -26.41 0.80
C ASN A 276 2.44 -26.89 -0.49
N ALA A 277 1.29 -26.31 -0.86
CA ALA A 277 0.63 -26.62 -2.12
C ALA A 277 1.34 -25.94 -3.31
N LYS A 278 1.48 -26.63 -4.43
CA LYS A 278 2.25 -26.17 -5.60
C LYS A 278 1.54 -26.46 -6.93
N VAL A 279 1.58 -25.50 -7.84
CA VAL A 279 1.12 -25.68 -9.23
C VAL A 279 2.30 -25.49 -10.17
N GLU A 280 2.57 -26.51 -11.00
CA GLU A 280 3.71 -26.52 -11.92
C GLU A 280 3.31 -26.31 -13.38
N LYS A 281 2.01 -26.40 -13.67
CA LYS A 281 1.46 -26.29 -15.02
C LYS A 281 0.46 -25.13 -15.08
N LYS A 282 0.59 -24.31 -16.12
CA LYS A 282 -0.31 -23.18 -16.39
C LYS A 282 -1.78 -23.65 -16.36
N GLY A 283 -2.65 -22.93 -15.67
CA GLY A 283 -4.06 -23.33 -15.52
C GLY A 283 -4.31 -24.46 -14.51
N GLY A 284 -3.29 -24.94 -13.81
CA GLY A 284 -3.40 -26.05 -12.86
C GLY A 284 -4.00 -25.62 -11.52
N ILE A 285 -4.59 -26.58 -10.82
CA ILE A 285 -5.25 -26.35 -9.52
C ILE A 285 -4.69 -27.33 -8.50
N ALA A 286 -4.11 -26.86 -7.41
CA ALA A 286 -3.65 -27.68 -6.28
C ALA A 286 -4.44 -27.32 -5.02
N LEU A 287 -5.19 -28.29 -4.47
CA LEU A 287 -6.03 -28.10 -3.28
C LEU A 287 -5.61 -29.03 -2.14
N GLY A 288 -5.33 -28.44 -0.97
CA GLY A 288 -4.92 -29.14 0.24
C GLY A 288 -3.41 -29.14 0.47
N SER A 289 -3.02 -29.41 1.73
CA SER A 289 -1.61 -29.43 2.14
C SER A 289 -0.79 -30.39 1.28
N SER A 290 0.37 -29.95 0.80
CA SER A 290 1.31 -30.74 0.03
C SER A 290 0.75 -31.27 -1.31
N SER A 291 -0.34 -30.71 -1.81
CA SER A 291 -0.86 -31.05 -3.14
C SER A 291 -0.01 -30.43 -4.24
N VAL A 292 0.22 -31.18 -5.32
CA VAL A 292 1.04 -30.77 -6.47
C VAL A 292 0.28 -30.98 -7.77
N ALA A 293 0.00 -29.90 -8.50
CA ALA A 293 -0.62 -29.94 -9.82
C ALA A 293 0.44 -29.86 -10.92
N ASN A 294 0.89 -31.03 -11.38
CA ASN A 294 2.00 -31.19 -12.34
C ASN A 294 1.59 -31.81 -13.69
N ARG A 295 0.31 -32.16 -13.86
CA ARG A 295 -0.20 -32.74 -15.12
C ARG A 295 -0.71 -31.64 -16.04
N GLU A 296 -0.16 -31.60 -17.24
CA GLU A 296 -0.46 -30.61 -18.26
C GLU A 296 -1.70 -30.99 -19.09
N LYS A 297 -2.30 -30.03 -19.78
CA LYS A 297 -3.35 -30.29 -20.76
C LYS A 297 -2.86 -31.19 -21.90
N GLY A 298 -3.80 -31.84 -22.57
CA GLY A 298 -3.54 -32.67 -23.76
C GLY A 298 -3.09 -34.09 -23.45
N GLN A 299 -3.03 -34.49 -22.19
CA GLN A 299 -2.76 -35.87 -21.81
C GLN A 299 -3.98 -36.74 -22.15
N ALA A 300 -3.72 -37.87 -22.82
CA ALA A 300 -4.74 -38.86 -23.11
C ALA A 300 -5.00 -39.72 -21.87
N GLY A 301 -6.26 -40.01 -21.60
CA GLY A 301 -6.70 -40.92 -20.56
C GLY A 301 -6.34 -42.37 -20.88
N PHE A 302 -6.34 -43.21 -19.85
CA PHE A 302 -6.09 -44.65 -20.00
C PHE A 302 -7.30 -45.34 -20.62
N ASP A 303 -7.08 -46.16 -21.65
CA ASP A 303 -8.11 -46.92 -22.34
C ASP A 303 -7.96 -48.42 -22.03
N ILE A 304 -8.86 -48.95 -21.20
CA ILE A 304 -8.82 -50.34 -20.76
C ILE A 304 -8.95 -51.35 -21.90
N SER A 305 -9.59 -50.98 -23.02
CA SER A 305 -9.77 -51.88 -24.17
C SER A 305 -8.46 -52.14 -24.93
N THR A 306 -7.52 -51.20 -24.85
CA THR A 306 -6.20 -51.29 -25.51
C THR A 306 -5.05 -51.41 -24.52
N ASN A 307 -5.31 -51.27 -23.22
CA ASN A 307 -4.32 -51.24 -22.14
C ASN A 307 -3.22 -50.17 -22.37
N LEU A 308 -3.57 -49.09 -23.07
CA LEU A 308 -2.67 -48.01 -23.47
C LEU A 308 -3.37 -46.66 -23.29
N ALA A 309 -2.65 -45.57 -23.55
CA ALA A 309 -3.26 -44.24 -23.65
C ALA A 309 -4.25 -44.20 -24.82
N SER A 310 -5.43 -43.61 -24.62
CA SER A 310 -6.47 -43.55 -25.64
C SER A 310 -6.03 -42.75 -26.87
N THR A 311 -6.38 -43.24 -28.06
CA THR A 311 -6.21 -42.51 -29.32
C THR A 311 -7.38 -41.56 -29.62
N LYS A 312 -8.47 -41.64 -28.83
CA LYS A 312 -9.65 -40.78 -28.94
C LYS A 312 -9.27 -39.34 -28.59
N LYS A 313 -9.77 -38.40 -29.40
CA LYS A 313 -9.43 -36.96 -29.29
C LYS A 313 -10.50 -36.10 -28.62
N SER A 314 -11.65 -36.67 -28.27
CA SER A 314 -12.72 -35.91 -27.60
C SER A 314 -12.27 -35.45 -26.21
N ALA A 315 -12.91 -34.39 -25.70
CA ALA A 315 -12.60 -33.83 -24.40
C ALA A 315 -12.82 -34.81 -23.23
N THR A 316 -13.65 -35.84 -23.44
CA THR A 316 -13.83 -36.98 -22.52
C THR A 316 -12.54 -37.77 -22.30
N TRP A 317 -11.75 -37.98 -23.37
CA TRP A 317 -10.56 -38.83 -23.34
C TRP A 317 -9.25 -38.05 -23.29
N LYS A 318 -9.25 -36.78 -23.70
CA LYS A 318 -8.05 -35.96 -23.76
C LYS A 318 -8.27 -34.64 -23.02
N ALA A 319 -7.48 -34.41 -21.97
CA ALA A 319 -7.62 -33.24 -21.11
C ALA A 319 -7.48 -31.93 -21.91
N THR A 320 -8.37 -30.97 -21.70
CA THR A 320 -8.31 -29.65 -22.35
C THR A 320 -7.54 -28.61 -21.52
N HIS A 321 -7.42 -28.86 -20.21
CA HIS A 321 -6.75 -27.99 -19.23
C HIS A 321 -5.80 -28.81 -18.34
N SER A 322 -4.91 -28.11 -17.64
CA SER A 322 -4.03 -28.71 -16.64
C SER A 322 -4.84 -29.25 -15.47
N ALA A 323 -4.31 -30.26 -14.77
CA ALA A 323 -5.11 -31.00 -13.82
C ALA A 323 -5.44 -30.23 -12.54
N LEU A 324 -6.60 -30.57 -11.97
CA LEU A 324 -6.87 -30.46 -10.54
C LEU A 324 -6.12 -31.57 -9.80
N SER A 325 -5.39 -31.22 -8.76
CA SER A 325 -4.70 -32.15 -7.88
C SER A 325 -5.08 -31.92 -6.42
N ILE A 326 -5.45 -33.01 -5.76
CA ILE A 326 -5.74 -33.07 -4.31
C ILE A 326 -4.68 -33.88 -3.55
N GLY A 327 -3.52 -34.10 -4.16
CA GLY A 327 -2.41 -34.86 -3.64
C GLY A 327 -1.14 -34.59 -4.43
N ASN A 328 -0.11 -35.42 -4.30
CA ASN A 328 1.16 -35.22 -5.01
C ASN A 328 1.48 -36.31 -6.06
N GLY A 329 0.59 -37.28 -6.23
CA GLY A 329 0.79 -38.41 -7.15
C GLY A 329 1.75 -39.49 -6.62
N SER A 330 2.19 -39.39 -5.37
CA SER A 330 3.03 -40.39 -4.70
C SER A 330 2.52 -40.68 -3.28
N THR A 331 3.03 -39.97 -2.28
CA THR A 331 2.81 -40.23 -0.86
C THR A 331 1.58 -39.53 -0.28
N VAL A 332 1.09 -38.48 -0.95
CA VAL A 332 -0.08 -37.71 -0.51
C VAL A 332 -1.22 -38.01 -1.46
N THR A 333 -2.20 -38.75 -0.97
CA THR A 333 -3.46 -39.03 -1.65
C THR A 333 -4.63 -38.65 -0.74
N ARG A 334 -5.78 -38.37 -1.35
CA ARG A 334 -7.00 -38.00 -0.63
C ARG A 334 -8.19 -38.70 -1.26
N GLN A 335 -9.17 -39.04 -0.43
CA GLN A 335 -10.48 -39.43 -0.91
C GLN A 335 -11.28 -38.19 -1.31
N ILE A 336 -12.13 -38.35 -2.33
CA ILE A 336 -13.20 -37.40 -2.64
C ILE A 336 -14.50 -38.04 -2.18
N THR A 337 -15.12 -37.48 -1.14
CA THR A 337 -16.36 -38.00 -0.54
C THR A 337 -17.57 -37.17 -0.95
N GLY A 338 -18.77 -37.74 -0.86
CA GLY A 338 -20.00 -37.05 -1.24
C GLY A 338 -20.21 -36.92 -2.76
N VAL A 339 -19.55 -37.77 -3.55
CA VAL A 339 -19.69 -37.80 -5.01
C VAL A 339 -20.97 -38.57 -5.39
N ALA A 340 -21.95 -37.85 -5.92
CA ALA A 340 -23.17 -38.44 -6.50
C ALA A 340 -22.83 -39.32 -7.72
N ALA A 341 -23.76 -40.20 -8.12
CA ALA A 341 -23.54 -41.04 -9.29
C ALA A 341 -23.45 -40.16 -10.55
N GLY A 342 -22.39 -40.36 -11.35
CA GLY A 342 -22.20 -39.63 -12.60
C GLY A 342 -23.26 -40.00 -13.65
N THR A 343 -23.63 -39.03 -14.46
CA THR A 343 -24.65 -39.13 -15.52
C THR A 343 -24.06 -38.95 -16.92
N GLU A 344 -23.17 -37.98 -17.09
CA GLU A 344 -22.51 -37.67 -18.36
C GLU A 344 -21.13 -38.34 -18.42
N ASP A 345 -20.60 -38.47 -19.64
CA ASP A 345 -19.29 -39.09 -19.92
C ASP A 345 -18.11 -38.41 -19.18
N THR A 346 -18.27 -37.16 -18.75
CA THR A 346 -17.24 -36.37 -18.04
C THR A 346 -17.46 -36.31 -16.53
N ASP A 347 -18.49 -36.97 -15.99
CA ASP A 347 -18.74 -37.01 -14.55
C ASP A 347 -17.80 -38.01 -13.86
N ALA A 348 -17.45 -37.73 -12.61
CA ALA A 348 -16.70 -38.66 -11.79
C ALA A 348 -17.55 -39.90 -11.45
N VAL A 349 -16.97 -41.09 -11.57
CA VAL A 349 -17.61 -42.35 -11.17
C VAL A 349 -17.43 -42.56 -9.67
N ASN A 350 -18.53 -42.83 -8.95
CA ASN A 350 -18.46 -43.17 -7.54
C ASN A 350 -18.32 -44.69 -7.29
N VAL A 351 -18.03 -45.07 -6.05
CA VAL A 351 -17.81 -46.49 -5.67
C VAL A 351 -19.06 -47.35 -5.87
N ALA A 352 -20.28 -46.78 -5.75
CA ALA A 352 -21.51 -47.53 -5.95
C ALA A 352 -21.72 -47.93 -7.41
N GLN A 353 -21.43 -47.03 -8.35
CA GLN A 353 -21.43 -47.33 -9.80
C GLN A 353 -20.38 -48.39 -10.16
N LEU A 354 -19.18 -48.33 -9.59
CA LEU A 354 -18.16 -49.34 -9.86
C LEU A 354 -18.55 -50.72 -9.32
N LYS A 355 -19.14 -50.78 -8.11
CA LYS A 355 -19.61 -52.05 -7.52
C LYS A 355 -20.75 -52.68 -8.31
N SER A 356 -21.66 -51.87 -8.87
CA SER A 356 -22.79 -52.42 -9.64
C SER A 356 -22.32 -53.13 -10.92
N VAL A 357 -21.24 -52.68 -11.55
CA VAL A 357 -20.62 -53.36 -12.70
C VAL A 357 -20.10 -54.75 -12.31
N LEU A 358 -19.48 -54.88 -11.14
CA LEU A 358 -18.93 -56.16 -10.65
C LEU A 358 -20.02 -57.18 -10.25
N SER A 359 -21.21 -56.70 -9.89
CA SER A 359 -22.35 -57.56 -9.51
C SER A 359 -23.23 -57.99 -10.70
N HIS A 360 -23.00 -57.48 -11.90
CA HIS A 360 -23.71 -57.96 -13.10
C HIS A 360 -23.06 -59.25 -13.62
N PRO A 361 -23.81 -60.35 -13.80
CA PRO A 361 -23.26 -61.56 -14.41
C PRO A 361 -22.82 -61.23 -15.84
N PHE A 362 -21.52 -61.36 -16.12
CA PHE A 362 -21.00 -61.35 -17.48
C PHE A 362 -21.59 -62.56 -18.22
N HIS A 363 -22.63 -62.34 -19.00
CA HIS A 363 -23.06 -63.31 -20.00
C HIS A 363 -22.02 -63.30 -21.12
N VAL A 364 -21.05 -64.21 -21.03
CA VAL A 364 -20.20 -64.56 -22.17
C VAL A 364 -21.09 -65.38 -23.11
N PHE A 365 -21.53 -64.75 -24.20
CA PHE A 365 -22.23 -65.41 -25.29
C PHE A 365 -21.24 -65.96 -26.31
#